data_AF-A0A1G1ZBS5-F1
#
_entry.id   AF-A0A1G1ZBS5-F1
#
_cell.length_a   1.000
_cell.length_b   1.000
_cell.length_c   1.000
_cell.angle_alpha   90.00
_cell.angle_beta   90.00
_cell.angle_gamma   90.00
#
_symmetry.space_group_name_H-M   'P 1'
#
loop_
_entity.id
_entity.type
_entity.pdbx_description
1 polymer ?
#
loop_
_entity_poly.entity_id
_entity_poly.type
_entity_poly.pdbx_seq_one_letter_code
_entity_poly.pdbx_strand_id
1 'polypeptide(L)'
;MKSLIKKPSAWIPIVLPLIFFVYLVTYISMFGIVRQEDEGTGAHLFQLWLALEPFMLGFFAFKWFSSARKETLIILAIQIAVALLPISVVFSLGL
;
A
#
# COMPACT_ATOMS: atom_id res chain seq x y z
N MET A 1 -11.13 -12.78 -22.32
CA MET A 1 -11.08 -12.55 -20.86
C MET A 1 -10.65 -11.10 -20.62
N LYS A 2 -11.45 -10.26 -19.95
CA LYS A 2 -11.00 -8.89 -19.60
C LYS A 2 -9.98 -9.03 -18.47
N SER A 3 -8.74 -8.58 -18.70
CA SER A 3 -7.65 -8.68 -17.72
C SER A 3 -8.05 -8.02 -16.38
N LEU A 4 -7.95 -8.78 -15.29
CA LEU A 4 -8.35 -8.36 -13.94
C LEU A 4 -7.52 -7.16 -13.43
N ILE A 5 -6.26 -7.04 -13.88
CA ILE A 5 -5.36 -5.94 -13.52
C ILE A 5 -5.87 -4.57 -13.98
N LYS A 6 -6.72 -4.51 -15.02
CA LYS A 6 -7.31 -3.25 -15.50
C LYS A 6 -8.42 -2.72 -14.57
N LYS A 7 -8.83 -3.49 -13.56
CA LYS A 7 -9.84 -3.06 -12.59
C LYS A 7 -9.18 -2.12 -11.57
N PRO A 8 -9.80 -0.96 -11.25
CA PRO A 8 -9.30 -0.06 -10.21
C PRO A 8 -9.01 -0.76 -8.88
N SER A 9 -9.91 -1.67 -8.46
CA SER A 9 -9.73 -2.48 -7.25
C SER A 9 -8.50 -3.40 -7.27
N ALA A 10 -7.93 -3.67 -8.44
CA ALA A 10 -6.72 -4.48 -8.59
C ALA A 10 -5.45 -3.62 -8.51
N TRP A 11 -5.40 -2.51 -9.26
CA TRP A 11 -4.17 -1.72 -9.39
C TRP A 11 -4.03 -0.57 -8.38
N ILE A 12 -5.13 0.00 -7.86
CA ILE A 12 -5.06 1.08 -6.85
C ILE A 12 -4.31 0.60 -5.60
N PRO A 13 -4.61 -0.59 -5.03
CA PRO A 13 -3.88 -1.11 -3.85
C PRO A 13 -2.45 -1.59 -4.17
N ILE A 14 -1.96 -1.36 -5.39
CA ILE A 14 -0.56 -1.59 -5.78
C ILE A 14 0.14 -0.24 -5.93
N VAL A 15 -0.48 0.68 -6.68
CA VAL A 15 0.11 1.99 -6.97
C VAL A 15 0.16 2.87 -5.73
N LEU A 16 -0.87 2.87 -4.89
CA LEU A 16 -0.95 3.75 -3.73
C LEU A 16 0.16 3.46 -2.69
N PRO A 17 0.41 2.21 -2.26
CA PRO A 17 1.56 1.92 -1.39
C PRO A 17 2.91 2.25 -2.03
N LEU A 18 3.07 2.09 -3.35
CA LEU A 18 4.30 2.48 -4.05
C LEU A 18 4.53 3.99 -3.99
N ILE A 19 3.48 4.81 -4.07
CA ILE A 19 3.59 6.26 -3.90
C ILE A 19 4.11 6.60 -2.51
N PHE A 20 3.55 5.98 -1.45
CA PHE A 20 4.06 6.16 -0.09
C PHE A 20 5.52 5.71 0.05
N PHE A 21 5.88 4.57 -0.54
CA PHE A 21 7.25 4.07 -0.48
C PHE A 21 8.24 5.02 -1.17
N VAL A 22 7.94 5.45 -2.40
CA VAL A 22 8.77 6.41 -3.14
C VAL A 22 8.88 7.73 -2.37
N TYR A 23 7.78 8.22 -1.82
CA TYR A 23 7.77 9.42 -1.00
C TYR A 23 8.69 9.29 0.22
N LEU A 24 8.55 8.21 1.01
CA LEU A 24 9.36 7.96 2.20
C LEU A 24 10.85 7.87 1.86
N VAL A 25 11.22 7.05 0.88
CA VAL A 25 12.62 6.86 0.47
C VAL A 25 13.22 8.18 -0.02
N THR A 26 12.49 8.94 -0.84
CA THR A 26 12.97 10.23 -1.36
C THR A 26 13.13 11.24 -0.23
N TYR A 27 12.13 11.36 0.64
CA TYR A 27 12.15 12.30 1.76
C TYR A 27 13.32 12.01 2.71
N ILE A 28 13.48 10.75 3.12
CA ILE A 28 14.56 10.34 4.02
C ILE A 28 15.93 10.53 3.37
N SER A 29 16.07 10.23 2.07
CA SER A 29 17.34 10.40 1.36
C SER A 29 17.76 11.87 1.23
N MET A 30 16.79 12.78 1.08
CA MET A 30 17.06 14.21 0.91
C MET A 30 17.21 14.97 2.23
N PHE A 31 16.38 14.66 3.22
CA PHE A 31 16.25 15.45 4.45
C PHE A 31 16.71 14.70 5.70
N GLY A 32 16.99 13.40 5.59
CA GLY A 32 17.27 12.54 6.74
C GLY A 32 16.02 12.22 7.56
N ILE A 33 16.23 11.57 8.70
CA ILE A 33 15.18 11.29 9.67
C ILE A 33 15.10 12.48 10.63
N VAL A 34 14.05 13.28 10.51
CA VAL A 34 13.76 14.42 11.39
C VAL A 34 12.50 14.13 12.18
N ARG A 35 12.61 14.08 13.51
CA ARG A 35 11.47 13.91 14.42
C ARG A 35 10.82 15.28 14.65
N GLN A 36 9.51 15.34 14.43
CA GLN A 36 8.69 16.52 14.70
C GLN A 36 8.13 16.46 16.13
N GLU A 37 7.68 17.59 16.69
CA GLU A 37 7.04 17.61 18.02
C GLU A 37 5.70 16.85 18.04
N ASP A 38 5.05 16.74 16.88
CA ASP A 38 3.92 15.88 16.58
C ASP A 38 4.34 14.80 15.56
N GLU A 39 3.51 13.78 15.33
CA GLU A 39 3.76 12.78 14.29
C GLU A 39 3.76 13.41 12.88
N GLY A 40 3.07 14.53 12.71
CA GLY A 40 3.07 15.34 11.51
C GLY A 40 2.10 14.82 10.44
N THR A 41 1.78 15.69 9.46
CA THR A 41 0.78 15.37 8.42
C THR A 41 1.13 14.12 7.63
N GLY A 42 2.41 13.86 7.38
CA GLY A 42 2.86 12.67 6.65
C GLY A 42 2.51 11.37 7.38
N ALA A 43 2.70 11.33 8.71
CA ALA A 43 2.38 10.16 9.51
C ALA A 43 0.86 9.90 9.54
N HIS A 44 0.04 10.94 9.70
CA HIS A 44 -1.42 10.77 9.67
C HIS A 44 -1.95 10.29 8.33
N LEU A 45 -1.39 10.78 7.21
CA LEU A 45 -1.74 10.26 5.89
C LEU A 45 -1.34 8.79 5.73
N PHE A 46 -0.16 8.41 6.25
CA PHE A 46 0.29 7.02 6.26
C PHE A 46 -0.62 6.14 7.13
N GLN A 47 -1.02 6.58 8.32
CA GLN A 47 -1.94 5.86 9.21
C GLN A 47 -3.32 5.67 8.58
N LEU A 48 -3.86 6.72 7.94
CA LEU A 48 -5.13 6.64 7.22
C LEU A 48 -5.04 5.62 6.09
N TRP A 49 -3.95 5.65 5.31
CA TRP A 49 -3.71 4.66 4.27
C TRP A 49 -3.56 3.24 4.85
N LEU A 50 -2.79 3.07 5.92
CA LEU A 50 -2.58 1.79 6.60
C LEU A 50 -3.91 1.18 7.08
N ALA A 51 -4.84 2.02 7.54
CA ALA A 51 -6.18 1.60 7.91
C ALA A 51 -7.03 1.23 6.68
N LEU A 52 -6.95 1.99 5.58
CA LEU A 52 -7.75 1.78 4.36
C LEU A 52 -7.29 0.58 3.52
N GLU A 53 -5.99 0.27 3.50
CA GLU A 53 -5.40 -0.76 2.65
C GLU A 53 -6.05 -2.14 2.87
N PRO A 54 -6.21 -2.66 4.12
CA PRO A 54 -6.91 -3.92 4.37
C PRO A 54 -8.35 -3.95 3.82
N PHE A 55 -9.09 -2.83 3.88
CA PHE A 55 -10.44 -2.77 3.32
C PHE A 55 -10.43 -2.87 1.79
N MET A 56 -9.46 -2.25 1.12
CA MET A 56 -9.32 -2.33 -0.33
C MET A 56 -8.96 -3.76 -0.78
N LEU A 57 -8.01 -4.41 -0.09
CA LEU A 57 -7.63 -5.80 -0.34
C LEU A 57 -8.81 -6.75 -0.09
N GLY A 58 -9.53 -6.56 1.02
CA GLY A 58 -10.71 -7.35 1.36
C GLY A 58 -11.82 -7.19 0.32
N PHE A 59 -12.10 -5.96 -0.11
CA PHE A 59 -13.07 -5.69 -1.17
C PHE A 59 -12.67 -6.34 -2.49
N PHE A 60 -11.39 -6.25 -2.89
CA PHE A 60 -10.89 -6.88 -4.10
C PHE A 60 -11.04 -8.40 -4.06
N ALA A 61 -10.59 -9.02 -2.96
CA ALA A 61 -10.70 -10.46 -2.76
C ALA A 61 -12.17 -10.90 -2.80
N PHE A 62 -13.05 -10.29 -2.01
CA PHE A 62 -14.46 -10.63 -1.96
C PHE A 62 -15.13 -10.55 -3.35
N LYS A 63 -14.87 -9.46 -4.08
CA LYS A 63 -15.53 -9.18 -5.36
C LYS A 63 -15.11 -10.14 -6.48
N TRP A 64 -13.85 -10.57 -6.52
CA TRP A 64 -13.29 -11.29 -7.69
C TRP A 64 -12.95 -12.75 -7.43
N PHE A 65 -12.89 -13.19 -6.17
CA PHE A 65 -12.50 -14.56 -5.83
C PHE A 65 -13.38 -15.62 -6.49
N SER A 66 -14.71 -15.47 -6.49
CA SER A 66 -15.61 -16.46 -7.09
C SER A 66 -15.42 -16.60 -8.61
N SER A 67 -15.21 -15.49 -9.32
CA SER A 67 -15.13 -15.47 -10.78
C SER A 67 -13.74 -15.81 -11.34
N ALA A 68 -12.66 -15.49 -10.61
CA ALA A 68 -11.29 -15.65 -11.12
C ALA A 68 -10.29 -15.95 -9.98
N ARG A 69 -10.45 -17.10 -9.30
CA ARG A 69 -9.64 -17.48 -8.11
C ARG A 69 -8.13 -17.32 -8.30
N LYS A 70 -7.56 -17.95 -9.34
CA LYS A 70 -6.10 -17.94 -9.57
C LYS A 70 -5.55 -16.53 -9.77
N GLU A 71 -6.19 -15.76 -10.66
CA GLU A 71 -5.78 -14.37 -10.93
C GLU A 71 -5.95 -13.47 -9.70
N THR A 72 -7.05 -13.65 -8.95
CA THR A 72 -7.32 -12.90 -7.72
C THR A 72 -6.24 -13.18 -6.67
N LEU A 73 -5.85 -14.44 -6.46
CA LEU A 73 -4.80 -14.80 -5.51
C LEU A 73 -3.43 -14.22 -5.89
N ILE A 74 -3.07 -14.25 -7.17
CA ILE A 74 -1.81 -13.66 -7.66
C ILE A 74 -1.80 -12.15 -7.42
N ILE A 75 -2.86 -11.44 -7.79
CA ILE A 75 -2.93 -9.98 -7.59
C ILE A 75 -2.95 -9.63 -6.12
N LEU A 76 -3.69 -10.38 -5.29
CA LEU A 76 -3.74 -10.16 -3.85
C LEU A 76 -2.37 -10.35 -3.20
N ALA A 77 -1.60 -11.36 -3.62
CA ALA A 77 -0.23 -11.54 -3.15
C ALA A 77 0.67 -10.35 -3.51
N ILE A 78 0.52 -9.80 -4.71
CA ILE A 78 1.25 -8.59 -5.14
C ILE A 78 0.83 -7.38 -4.30
N GLN A 79 -0.46 -7.16 -4.10
CA GLN A 79 -0.99 -6.06 -3.25
C GLN A 79 -0.38 -6.12 -1.85
N ILE A 80 -0.40 -7.29 -1.21
CA ILE A 80 0.19 -7.49 0.12
C ILE A 80 1.71 -7.23 0.09
N ALA A 81 2.44 -7.82 -0.85
CA ALA A 81 3.89 -7.66 -0.94
C ALA A 81 4.30 -6.19 -1.11
N VAL A 82 3.53 -5.43 -1.91
CA VAL A 82 3.79 -4.01 -2.17
C VAL A 82 3.37 -3.13 -0.99
N ALA A 83 2.27 -3.43 -0.31
CA ALA A 83 1.86 -2.74 0.92
C ALA A 83 2.91 -2.87 2.04
N LEU A 84 3.64 -4.00 2.09
CA LEU A 84 4.69 -4.20 3.07
C LEU A 84 5.92 -3.30 2.86
N LEU A 85 6.13 -2.73 1.67
CA LEU A 85 7.29 -1.88 1.39
C LEU A 85 7.30 -0.61 2.26
N PRO A 86 6.31 0.30 2.19
CA PRO A 86 6.32 1.50 3.03
C PRO A 86 6.18 1.16 4.52
N ILE A 87 5.46 0.08 4.87
CA ILE A 87 5.38 -0.43 6.25
C ILE A 87 6.79 -0.78 6.77
N SER A 88 7.55 -1.55 6.00
CA SER A 88 8.90 -1.94 6.42
C SER A 88 9.82 -0.74 6.65
N VAL A 89 9.72 0.32 5.85
CA VAL A 89 10.48 1.55 6.05
C VAL A 89 10.12 2.20 7.37
N VAL A 90 8.83 2.42 7.64
CA VAL A 90 8.37 3.09 8.88
C VAL A 90 8.78 2.30 10.12
N PHE A 91 8.48 1.01 10.15
CA PHE A 91 8.74 0.17 11.33
C PHE A 91 10.24 -0.14 11.54
N SER A 92 11.04 -0.29 10.48
CA SER A 92 12.49 -0.55 10.63
C SER A 92 13.27 0.68 11.08
N LEU A 93 12.80 1.88 10.74
CA LEU A 93 13.44 3.14 11.11
C LEU A 93 12.87 3.76 12.38
N GLY A 94 11.82 3.17 12.96
CA GLY A 94 11.16 3.68 14.16
C GLY A 94 10.56 5.08 13.93
N LEU A 95 9.93 5.26 12.77
CA LEU A 95 9.18 6.45 12.36
C LEU A 95 7.74 6.40 12.85
#